data_AF-A0A6J6M084-F1
#
_entry.id   AF-A0A6J6M084-F1
#
_cell.length_a   1.000
_cell.length_b   1.000
_cell.length_c   1.000
_cell.angle_alpha   90.00
_cell.angle_beta   90.00
_cell.angle_gamma   90.00
#
_symmetry.space_group_name_H-M   'P 1'
#
loop_
_entity.id
_entity.type
_entity.pdbx_description
1 polymer ?
#
loop_
_entity_poly.entity_id
_entity_poly.type
_entity_poly.pdbx_seq_one_letter_code
_entity_poly.pdbx_strand_id
1 'polypeptide(L)' 'MSEKVSMRVKANGSIRVTGTVDFVDADGKVIKTETDFSLCRCGHSANKPFCDGAHKSHDFEAPEL' A
#
# COMPACT_ATOMS: atom_id res chain seq x y z
N MET A 1 17.14 -9.94 14.83
CA MET A 1 17.00 -10.43 13.45
C MET A 1 15.98 -9.54 12.78
N SER A 2 16.40 -8.54 11.99
CA SER A 2 15.46 -7.65 11.32
C SER A 2 14.80 -8.42 10.18
N GLU A 3 13.60 -8.94 10.41
CA GLU A 3 12.78 -9.54 9.37
C GLU A 3 12.58 -8.50 8.26
N LYS A 4 12.96 -8.85 7.03
CA LYS A 4 12.89 -7.93 5.91
C LYS A 4 11.42 -7.60 5.63
N VAL A 5 11.08 -6.32 5.64
CA VAL A 5 9.78 -5.86 5.13
C VAL A 5 9.70 -6.19 3.65
N SER A 6 8.61 -6.82 3.22
CA SER A 6 8.39 -7.18 1.81
C SER A 6 7.21 -6.41 1.23
N MET A 7 7.37 -5.90 0.00
CA MET A 7 6.31 -5.21 -0.72
C MET A 7 5.99 -6.01 -1.99
N ARG A 8 4.80 -6.60 -2.05
CA ARG A 8 4.33 -7.38 -3.19
C ARG A 8 3.34 -6.57 -4.00
N VAL A 9 3.70 -6.23 -5.23
CA VAL A 9 2.82 -5.56 -6.18
C VAL A 9 1.96 -6.62 -6.89
N LYS A 10 0.62 -6.48 -6.83
CA LYS A 10 -0.32 -7.41 -7.50
C LYS A 10 -0.67 -6.90 -8.89
N ALA A 11 -0.59 -7.75 -9.92
CA ALA A 11 -0.84 -7.41 -11.34
C ALA A 11 -1.96 -6.37 -11.54
N ASN A 12 -3.19 -6.63 -11.09
CA ASN A 12 -4.32 -5.70 -11.25
C ASN A 12 -4.87 -5.20 -9.90
N GLY A 13 -3.96 -4.90 -8.95
CA GLY A 13 -4.40 -4.53 -7.62
C GLY A 13 -3.40 -3.72 -6.79
N SER A 14 -3.63 -3.79 -5.49
CA SER A 14 -2.88 -3.09 -4.45
C SER A 14 -1.44 -3.58 -4.33
N ILE A 15 -0.61 -2.77 -3.68
CA ILE A 15 0.70 -3.17 -3.18
C ILE A 15 0.51 -3.70 -1.77
N ARG A 16 0.81 -4.98 -1.53
CA ARG A 16 0.76 -5.58 -0.20
C ARG A 16 2.10 -5.38 0.48
N VAL A 17 2.11 -4.65 1.59
CA VAL A 17 3.27 -4.54 2.48
C VAL A 17 3.10 -5.60 3.57
N THR A 18 4.12 -6.42 3.78
CA THR A 18 4.17 -7.39 4.87
C THR A 18 5.37 -7.02 5.76
N GLY A 19 5.09 -6.81 7.04
CA GLY A 19 6.00 -6.24 8.03
C GLY A 19 5.49 -4.92 8.62
N THR A 20 6.14 -4.50 9.70
CA THR A 20 5.82 -3.25 10.42
C THR A 20 6.58 -2.09 9.82
N VAL A 21 5.87 -1.00 9.50
CA VAL A 21 6.43 0.20 8.86
C VAL A 21 5.87 1.46 9.54
N ASP A 22 6.76 2.42 9.77
CA ASP A 22 6.41 3.75 10.22
C ASP A 22 6.11 4.67 9.03
N PHE A 23 4.99 5.38 9.10
CA PHE A 23 4.66 6.47 8.22
C PHE A 23 5.20 7.75 8.84
N VAL A 24 6.17 8.36 8.15
CA VAL A 24 6.78 9.63 8.55
C VAL A 24 6.20 10.78 7.73
N ASP A 25 6.08 11.96 8.33
CA ASP A 25 5.78 13.20 7.60
C ASP A 25 7.03 13.78 6.93
N ALA A 26 6.88 14.95 6.28
CA ALA A 26 7.97 15.65 5.61
C ALA A 26 9.10 16.08 6.55
N ASP A 27 8.80 16.23 7.84
CA ASP A 27 9.74 16.60 8.91
C ASP A 27 10.40 15.37 9.55
N GLY A 28 10.04 14.16 9.10
CA GLY A 28 10.56 12.89 9.61
C GLY A 28 9.90 12.42 10.91
N LYS A 29 8.81 13.05 11.34
CA LYS A 29 8.06 12.61 12.52
C LYS A 29 7.14 11.46 12.17
N VAL A 30 7.16 10.42 13.02
CA VAL A 30 6.24 9.28 12.89
C VAL A 30 4.81 9.74 13.16
N ILE A 31 3.97 9.63 12.13
CA ILE A 31 2.54 9.92 12.18
C ILE A 31 1.77 8.69 12.66
N LYS A 32 2.17 7.51 12.16
CA LYS A 32 1.53 6.22 12.48
C LYS A 32 2.46 5.06 12.15
N THR A 33 2.24 3.94 12.82
CA THR A 33 2.93 2.68 12.56
C THR A 33 1.88 1.65 12.18
N GLU A 34 2.06 0.98 11.04
CA GLU A 34 1.14 -0.05 10.58
C GLU A 34 1.89 -1.35 10.30
N THR A 35 1.20 -2.46 10.44
CA THR A 35 1.72 -3.80 10.14
C THR A 35 0.80 -4.45 9.12
N ASP A 36 1.38 -5.08 8.10
CA ASP A 36 0.66 -5.93 7.13
C ASP A 36 -0.54 -5.24 6.43
N PHE A 37 -0.28 -4.14 5.75
CA PHE A 37 -1.30 -3.32 5.09
C PHE A 37 -1.22 -3.40 3.55
N SER A 38 -2.25 -2.89 2.89
CA SER A 38 -2.30 -2.81 1.42
C SER A 38 -2.40 -1.35 0.99
N LEU A 39 -1.51 -0.91 0.11
CA LEU A 39 -1.51 0.45 -0.45
C LEU A 39 -2.28 0.49 -1.77
N CYS A 40 -3.02 1.57 -1.97
CA CYS A 40 -3.74 1.84 -3.20
C CYS A 40 -2.74 2.13 -4.32
N ARG A 41 -2.90 1.42 -5.44
CA ARG A 41 -2.16 1.69 -6.69
C ARG A 41 -3.06 2.20 -7.82
N CYS A 42 -4.38 2.05 -7.70
CA CYS A 42 -5.33 2.43 -8.74
C CYS A 42 -5.79 3.89 -8.70
N GLY A 43 -5.48 4.66 -7.65
CA GLY A 43 -5.94 6.05 -7.50
C GLY A 43 -7.41 6.23 -7.08
N HIS A 44 -8.24 5.19 -7.15
CA HIS A 44 -9.68 5.27 -6.88
C HIS A 44 -10.09 5.01 -5.42
N SER A 45 -9.17 4.66 -4.53
CA SER A 45 -9.54 4.39 -3.13
C SER A 45 -10.09 5.65 -2.44
N ALA A 46 -11.14 5.51 -1.63
CA ALA A 46 -11.64 6.52 -0.72
C ALA A 46 -10.80 6.62 0.57
N ASN A 47 -10.06 5.57 0.92
CA ASN A 47 -9.21 5.49 2.12
C ASN A 47 -7.71 5.62 1.82
N LYS A 48 -7.34 6.58 0.96
CA LYS A 48 -5.93 6.80 0.57
C LYS A 48 -5.08 7.08 1.80
N PRO A 49 -3.83 6.58 1.86
CA PRO A 49 -3.10 5.84 0.82
C PRO A 49 -3.39 4.33 0.76
N PHE A 50 -4.29 3.83 1.59
CA PHE A 50 -4.60 2.40 1.70
C PHE A 50 -5.54 1.94 0.59
N CYS A 51 -5.52 0.64 0.31
CA CYS A 51 -6.44 0.01 -0.61
C CYS A 51 -7.71 -0.43 0.13
N ASP A 52 -8.86 0.01 -0.37
CA ASP A 52 -10.20 -0.39 0.08
C ASP A 52 -10.92 -1.37 -0.87
N GLY A 53 -10.29 -1.71 -2.01
CA GLY A 53 -10.87 -2.59 -3.02
C GLY A 53 -11.46 -1.89 -4.24
N ALA A 54 -11.43 -0.54 -4.29
CA ALA A 54 -11.97 0.24 -5.42
C ALA A 54 -11.36 -0.15 -6.78
N HIS A 55 -10.14 -0.70 -6.81
CA HIS A 55 -9.51 -1.22 -8.03
C HIS A 55 -10.37 -2.24 -8.79
N LYS A 56 -11.21 -3.03 -8.09
CA LYS A 56 -12.10 -4.00 -8.72
C LYS A 56 -13.30 -3.36 -9.39
N SER A 57 -13.83 -2.30 -8.80
CA SER A 57 -15.01 -1.59 -9.31
C SER A 57 -14.69 -0.62 -10.45
N HIS A 58 -13.41 -0.29 -10.62
CA HIS A 58 -12.91 0.61 -11.66
C HIS A 58 -12.10 -0.13 -12.75
N ASP A 59 -12.20 -1.46 -12.82
CA ASP A 59 -11.49 -2.31 -13.79
C ASP A 59 -10.02 -1.89 -13.97
N PHE A 60 -9.32 -1.73 -12.84
CA PHE A 60 -7.95 -1.23 -12.88
C PHE A 60 -7.01 -2.25 -13.53
N GLU A 61 -6.55 -1.92 -14.73
CA GLU A 61 -5.45 -2.60 -15.40
C GLU A 61 -4.14 -1.89 -15.07
N ALA A 62 -3.22 -2.59 -14.42
CA ALA A 62 -1.93 -1.99 -14.14
C ALA A 62 -0.96 -2.27 -15.29
N PRO A 63 -0.04 -1.33 -15.57
CA PRO A 63 1.08 -1.62 -16.46
C PRO A 63 1.93 -2.76 -15.90
N GLU A 64 2.53 -3.54 -16.80
CA GLU A 64 3.54 -4.54 -16.42
C GLU A 64 4.70 -3.86 -15.67
N LEU A 65 5.22 -4.55 -14.66
CA LEU A 65 6.32 -4.08 -13.81
C LEU A 65 7.67 -4.54 -14.35
#